data_AF-A0A8C6CJR1-F1
#
_entry.id   AF-A0A8C6CJR1-F1
#
_cell.length_a   1.000
_cell.length_b   1.000
_cell.length_c   1.000
_cell.angle_alpha   90.00
_cell.angle_beta   90.00
_cell.angle_gamma   90.00
#
_symmetry.space_group_name_H-M   'P 1'
#
loop_
_entity.id
_entity.type
_entity.pdbx_description
1 polymer ?
#
loop_
_entity_poly.entity_id
_entity_poly.type
_entity_poly.pdbx_seq_one_letter_code
_entity_poly.pdbx_strand_id
1 'polypeptide(L)'
;FDGLYYSYKGNCTYVLVEEVTPTMDNFGVYIDNQHCDINSQASCPHALIVRHETQEVLIKAVHTMPIRVQVQVNRQAVALPYKKYGLQVYQSGINYVVDIPELGALISYDSLSFSIRLPYHRFGNNTKGQC
;
A
#
# COMPACT_ATOMS: atom_id res chain seq x y z
N PHE A 1 13.50 3.85 0.19
CA PHE A 1 14.61 4.54 -0.48
C PHE A 1 15.72 4.77 0.55
N ASP A 2 16.79 5.52 0.18
CA ASP A 2 17.99 6.04 0.90
C ASP A 2 18.63 5.34 2.13
N GLY A 3 18.03 4.29 2.71
CA GLY A 3 18.58 3.49 3.80
C GLY A 3 18.30 4.06 5.19
N LEU A 4 17.48 5.11 5.32
CA LEU A 4 17.14 5.68 6.62
C LEU A 4 16.05 4.87 7.34
N TYR A 5 16.33 4.50 8.58
CA TYR A 5 15.39 3.80 9.46
C TYR A 5 14.89 4.73 10.55
N TYR A 6 13.57 4.78 10.74
CA TYR A 6 12.94 5.52 11.82
C TYR A 6 11.71 4.77 12.35
N SER A 7 11.26 5.14 13.55
CA SER A 7 10.02 4.62 14.14
C SER A 7 9.00 5.75 14.25
N TYR A 8 7.78 5.49 13.82
CA TYR A 8 6.69 6.45 13.89
C TYR A 8 5.42 5.75 14.37
N LYS A 9 4.84 6.26 15.46
CA LYS A 9 3.66 5.69 16.13
C LYS A 9 2.48 6.65 16.02
N GLY A 10 1.84 6.64 14.86
CA GLY A 10 0.67 7.48 14.58
C GLY A 10 -0.55 6.64 14.21
N ASN A 11 -1.76 7.17 14.40
CA ASN A 11 -3.04 6.47 14.24
C ASN A 11 -3.92 7.05 13.12
N CYS A 12 -3.29 7.57 12.07
CA CYS A 12 -3.96 8.11 10.89
C CYS A 12 -3.56 7.34 9.63
N THR A 13 -4.11 7.77 8.51
CA THR A 13 -3.60 7.40 7.19
C THR A 13 -2.42 8.29 6.83
N TYR A 14 -1.29 7.68 6.46
CA TYR A 14 -0.04 8.38 6.12
C TYR A 14 0.35 8.13 4.68
N VAL A 15 0.91 9.17 4.05
CA VAL A 15 1.52 9.07 2.72
C VAL A 15 2.85 8.34 2.85
N LEU A 16 2.95 7.12 2.29
CA LEU A 16 4.22 6.43 2.17
C LEU A 16 5.02 7.03 1.01
N VAL A 17 4.41 7.10 -0.17
CA VAL A 17 5.01 7.74 -1.34
C VAL A 17 3.94 8.30 -2.27
N GLU A 18 4.14 9.52 -2.72
CA GLU A 18 3.45 10.19 -3.81
C GLU A 18 4.48 10.88 -4.70
N GLU A 19 4.06 11.32 -5.88
CA GLU A 19 4.89 12.22 -6.66
C GLU A 19 4.89 13.66 -6.10
N VAL A 20 6.04 14.34 -6.19
CA VAL A 20 6.12 15.78 -5.94
C VAL A 20 5.34 16.52 -7.03
N THR A 21 5.69 16.24 -8.29
CA THR A 21 4.99 16.69 -9.48
C THR A 21 4.23 15.50 -10.06
N PRO A 22 2.89 15.49 -10.07
CA PRO A 22 2.10 14.36 -10.56
C PRO A 22 2.33 14.15 -12.06
N THR A 23 3.02 13.07 -12.43
CA THR A 23 3.29 12.70 -13.82
C THR A 23 2.84 11.29 -14.18
N MET A 24 2.56 10.45 -13.17
CA MET A 24 2.23 9.04 -13.30
C MET A 24 0.80 8.81 -12.79
N ASP A 25 -0.17 9.43 -13.47
CA ASP A 25 -1.60 9.18 -13.32
C ASP A 25 -2.09 9.02 -11.87
N ASN A 26 -1.76 9.97 -10.99
CA ASN A 26 -2.17 9.96 -9.58
C ASN A 26 -1.70 8.72 -8.79
N PHE A 27 -0.51 8.20 -9.12
CA PHE A 27 0.11 7.14 -8.33
C PHE A 27 0.39 7.61 -6.89
N GLY A 28 0.00 6.78 -5.93
CA GLY A 28 0.29 7.01 -4.52
C GLY A 28 0.12 5.75 -3.69
N VAL A 29 0.97 5.60 -2.67
CA VAL A 29 0.88 4.51 -1.69
C VAL A 29 0.72 5.10 -0.31
N TYR A 30 -0.24 4.57 0.44
CA TYR A 30 -0.59 5.04 1.76
C TYR A 30 -0.71 3.87 2.72
N ILE A 31 -0.44 4.15 3.98
CA ILE A 31 -0.66 3.19 5.07
C ILE A 31 -1.69 3.76 6.04
N ASP A 32 -2.74 2.99 6.29
CA ASP A 32 -3.71 3.27 7.34
C ASP A 32 -3.25 2.55 8.60
N ASN A 33 -2.90 3.34 9.61
CA ASN A 33 -2.40 2.86 10.88
C ASN A 33 -3.45 3.09 11.97
N GLN A 34 -3.70 2.06 12.79
CA GLN A 34 -4.64 2.13 13.91
C GLN A 34 -3.99 1.60 15.19
N HIS A 35 -4.52 1.97 16.36
CA HIS A 35 -4.05 1.37 17.60
C HIS A 35 -4.39 -0.12 17.61
N CYS A 36 -3.41 -0.96 17.95
CA CYS A 36 -3.59 -2.41 17.99
C CYS A 36 -4.61 -2.84 19.06
N ASP A 37 -4.71 -2.07 20.15
CA ASP A 37 -5.62 -2.26 21.27
C ASP A 37 -6.04 -0.87 21.77
N ILE A 38 -7.28 -0.76 22.27
CA ILE A 38 -7.83 0.43 22.93
C ILE A 38 -6.90 0.94 24.05
N ASN A 39 -6.20 0.04 24.73
CA ASN A 39 -5.30 0.37 25.85
C ASN A 39 -3.83 0.58 25.44
N SER A 40 -3.49 0.42 24.15
CA SER A 40 -2.12 0.46 23.67
C SER A 40 -1.85 1.70 22.84
N GLN A 41 -0.71 2.35 23.10
CA GLN A 41 -0.16 3.37 22.20
C GLN A 41 0.62 2.76 21.02
N ALA A 42 0.66 1.43 20.90
CA ALA A 42 1.25 0.76 19.76
C ALA A 42 0.35 0.95 18.53
N SER A 43 0.96 1.37 17.42
CA SER A 43 0.30 1.53 16.14
C SER A 43 0.57 0.30 15.28
N CYS A 44 -0.49 -0.27 14.71
CA CYS A 44 -0.47 -1.41 13.82
C CYS A 44 -0.94 -1.00 12.42
N PRO A 45 -0.28 -1.51 11.36
CA PRO A 45 -0.82 -1.44 10.01
C PRO A 45 -2.20 -2.10 9.97
N HIS A 46 -3.19 -1.33 9.59
CA HIS A 46 -4.57 -1.82 9.46
C HIS A 46 -4.92 -2.04 8.00
N ALA A 47 -4.50 -1.13 7.12
CA ALA A 47 -4.65 -1.31 5.69
C ALA A 47 -3.53 -0.65 4.88
N LEU A 48 -3.22 -1.24 3.73
CA LEU A 48 -2.42 -0.62 2.68
C LEU A 48 -3.35 -0.11 1.58
N ILE A 49 -3.11 1.12 1.11
CA ILE A 49 -3.87 1.74 0.03
C ILE A 49 -2.91 2.04 -1.12
N VAL A 50 -3.26 1.61 -2.33
CA VAL A 50 -2.55 1.97 -3.56
C VAL A 50 -3.52 2.66 -4.51
N ARG A 51 -3.16 3.85 -4.97
CA ARG A 51 -3.89 4.61 -5.98
C ARG A 51 -3.13 4.60 -7.30
N HIS A 52 -3.87 4.44 -8.38
CA HIS A 52 -3.36 4.55 -9.75
C HIS A 52 -4.53 4.86 -10.69
N GLU A 53 -4.39 5.89 -11.52
CA GLU A 53 -5.42 6.46 -12.39
C GLU A 53 -6.74 6.73 -11.65
N THR A 54 -7.73 5.85 -11.86
CA THR A 54 -9.08 5.90 -11.30
C THR A 54 -9.35 4.77 -10.31
N GLN A 55 -8.32 3.97 -10.01
CA GLN A 55 -8.40 2.81 -9.14
C GLN A 55 -7.77 3.10 -7.78
N GLU A 56 -8.51 2.80 -6.73
CA GLU A 56 -8.03 2.72 -5.35
C GLU A 56 -8.12 1.27 -4.89
N VAL A 57 -6.97 0.64 -4.68
CA VAL A 57 -6.84 -0.69 -4.09
C VAL A 57 -6.64 -0.53 -2.59
N LEU A 58 -7.54 -1.10 -1.80
CA LEU A 58 -7.43 -1.21 -0.36
C LEU A 58 -7.19 -2.67 0.01
N ILE A 59 -6.08 -2.96 0.69
CA ILE A 59 -5.76 -4.27 1.25
C ILE A 59 -5.82 -4.14 2.77
N LYS A 60 -6.88 -4.68 3.38
CA LYS A 60 -7.20 -4.46 4.79
C LYS A 60 -7.23 -5.76 5.57
N ALA A 61 -6.60 -5.77 6.75
CA ALA A 61 -6.79 -6.84 7.72
C ALA A 61 -8.18 -6.69 8.37
N VAL A 62 -9.08 -7.66 8.15
CA VAL A 62 -10.46 -7.64 8.69
C VAL A 62 -10.61 -8.50 9.93
N HIS A 63 -9.69 -9.45 10.16
CA HIS A 63 -9.63 -10.28 11.35
C HIS A 63 -8.17 -10.55 11.67
N THR A 64 -7.79 -10.52 12.94
CA THR A 64 -6.40 -10.72 13.40
C THR A 64 -6.10 -12.18 13.75
N MET A 65 -7.10 -12.99 14.15
CA MET A 65 -6.93 -14.40 14.51
C MET A 65 -8.14 -15.26 14.09
N PRO A 66 -8.01 -16.17 13.09
CA PRO A 66 -6.91 -16.21 12.12
C PRO A 66 -6.89 -14.92 11.28
N ILE A 67 -5.71 -14.55 10.78
CA ILE A 67 -5.57 -13.38 9.90
C ILE A 67 -6.47 -13.57 8.68
N ARG A 68 -7.38 -12.63 8.46
CA ARG A 68 -8.15 -12.53 7.21
C ARG A 68 -7.93 -11.16 6.62
N VAL A 69 -7.56 -11.15 5.35
CA VAL A 69 -7.36 -9.92 4.58
C VAL A 69 -8.46 -9.83 3.53
N GLN A 70 -9.01 -8.64 3.37
CA GLN A 70 -9.96 -8.31 2.32
C GLN A 70 -9.30 -7.34 1.35
N VAL A 71 -9.42 -7.61 0.05
CA VAL A 71 -9.04 -6.68 -1.01
C VAL A 71 -10.28 -6.01 -1.55
N GLN A 72 -10.24 -4.68 -1.63
CA GLN A 72 -11.26 -3.88 -2.28
C GLN A 72 -10.63 -3.06 -3.39
N VAL A 73 -11.35 -2.91 -4.50
CA VAL A 73 -11.01 -1.97 -5.57
C VAL A 73 -12.17 -1.01 -5.73
N ASN A 74 -11.93 0.29 -5.62
CA ASN A 74 -12.96 1.33 -5.66
C ASN A 74 -14.13 1.03 -4.68
N ARG A 75 -13.77 0.65 -3.45
CA ARG A 75 -14.70 0.30 -2.34
C ARG A 75 -15.56 -0.94 -2.59
N GLN A 76 -15.29 -1.70 -3.64
CA GLN A 76 -15.95 -2.99 -3.90
C GLN A 76 -15.00 -4.14 -3.58
N ALA A 77 -15.48 -5.11 -2.80
CA ALA A 77 -14.70 -6.32 -2.53
C ALA A 77 -14.48 -7.11 -3.83
N VAL A 78 -13.24 -7.55 -4.06
CA VAL A 78 -12.87 -8.32 -5.26
C VAL A 78 -12.26 -9.66 -4.89
N ALA A 79 -12.43 -10.65 -5.78
CA ALA A 79 -11.68 -11.90 -5.72
C ALA A 79 -10.29 -11.72 -6.35
N LEU A 80 -9.33 -12.52 -5.89
CA LEU A 80 -7.98 -12.55 -6.45
C LEU A 80 -7.78 -13.79 -7.35
N PRO A 81 -6.98 -13.69 -8.42
CA PRO A 81 -6.32 -12.47 -8.90
C PRO A 81 -7.33 -11.48 -9.53
N TYR A 82 -7.13 -10.20 -9.25
CA TYR A 82 -7.85 -9.10 -9.90
C TYR A 82 -6.95 -8.47 -10.96
N LYS A 83 -7.45 -8.22 -12.17
CA LYS A 83 -6.69 -7.53 -13.23
C LYS A 83 -7.61 -6.64 -14.05
N LYS A 84 -7.34 -5.34 -14.07
CA LYS A 84 -8.10 -4.36 -14.87
C LYS A 84 -7.31 -3.05 -14.97
N TYR A 85 -7.36 -2.40 -16.13
CA TYR A 85 -6.77 -1.06 -16.38
C TYR A 85 -5.29 -0.95 -15.95
N GLY A 86 -4.42 -1.80 -16.50
CA GLY A 86 -2.98 -1.75 -16.19
C GLY A 86 -2.59 -2.25 -14.79
N LEU A 87 -3.54 -2.41 -13.88
CA LEU A 87 -3.32 -2.84 -12.50
C LEU A 87 -3.68 -4.31 -12.29
N GLN A 88 -2.84 -5.02 -11.55
CA GLN A 88 -3.09 -6.38 -11.09
C GLN A 88 -2.94 -6.47 -9.56
N VAL A 89 -3.85 -7.20 -8.92
CA VAL A 89 -3.74 -7.58 -7.51
C VAL A 89 -3.76 -9.10 -7.41
N TYR A 90 -2.81 -9.69 -6.70
CA TYR A 90 -2.72 -11.14 -6.52
C TYR A 90 -2.11 -11.51 -5.19
N GLN A 91 -2.27 -12.77 -4.81
CA GLN A 91 -1.64 -13.33 -3.62
C GLN A 91 -0.38 -14.11 -4.01
N SER A 92 0.71 -13.89 -3.28
CA SER A 92 1.99 -14.59 -3.42
C SER A 92 2.44 -15.09 -2.03
N GLY A 93 2.15 -16.36 -1.74
CA GLY A 93 2.29 -16.90 -0.39
C GLY A 93 1.39 -16.17 0.60
N ILE A 94 1.97 -15.56 1.63
CA ILE A 94 1.25 -14.73 2.62
C ILE A 94 1.08 -13.27 2.17
N ASN A 95 1.75 -12.85 1.10
CA ASN A 95 1.73 -11.47 0.63
C ASN A 95 0.59 -11.22 -0.34
N TYR A 96 -0.03 -10.06 -0.22
CA TYR A 96 -0.90 -9.47 -1.22
C TYR A 96 -0.08 -8.44 -2.01
N VAL A 97 -0.06 -8.60 -3.33
CA VAL A 97 0.79 -7.82 -4.23
C VAL A 97 -0.07 -7.00 -5.15
N VAL A 98 0.19 -5.68 -5.20
CA VAL A 98 -0.29 -4.76 -6.23
C VAL A 98 0.85 -4.55 -7.21
N ASP A 99 0.61 -4.89 -8.47
CA ASP A 99 1.56 -4.78 -9.57
C ASP A 99 0.97 -3.85 -10.63
N ILE A 100 1.73 -2.82 -11.00
CA ILE A 100 1.39 -1.85 -12.04
C ILE A 100 2.53 -1.88 -13.06
N PRO A 101 2.48 -2.80 -14.06
CA PRO A 101 3.60 -3.08 -14.94
C PRO A 101 4.06 -1.87 -15.77
N GLU A 102 3.15 -0.97 -16.16
CA GLU A 102 3.50 0.22 -16.94
C GLU A 102 4.36 1.22 -16.17
N LEU A 103 4.16 1.29 -14.85
CA LEU A 103 4.98 2.07 -13.92
C LEU A 103 6.19 1.28 -13.42
N GLY A 104 6.22 -0.04 -13.61
CA GLY A 104 7.18 -0.94 -12.97
C GLY A 104 7.06 -0.96 -11.44
N ALA A 105 5.90 -0.57 -10.90
CA ALA A 105 5.67 -0.45 -9.48
C ALA A 105 5.19 -1.78 -8.89
N LEU A 106 5.85 -2.23 -7.83
CA LEU A 106 5.50 -3.46 -7.12
C LEU A 106 5.36 -3.17 -5.63
N ILE A 107 4.15 -3.35 -5.11
CA ILE A 107 3.82 -3.11 -3.70
C ILE A 107 3.32 -4.40 -3.08
N SER A 108 3.87 -4.81 -1.94
CA SER A 108 3.45 -6.00 -1.21
C SER A 108 3.06 -5.69 0.23
N TYR A 109 2.06 -6.39 0.75
CA TYR A 109 1.58 -6.28 2.13
C TYR A 109 1.16 -7.64 2.68
N ASP A 110 1.55 -7.96 3.91
CA ASP A 110 1.24 -9.25 4.56
C ASP A 110 0.43 -9.11 5.85
N SER A 111 -0.23 -7.95 6.07
CA SER A 111 -0.91 -7.51 7.30
C SER A 111 -0.02 -7.01 8.44
N LEU A 112 1.30 -7.23 8.38
CA LEU A 112 2.24 -6.78 9.41
C LEU A 112 3.29 -5.82 8.85
N SER A 113 3.69 -6.05 7.61
CA SER A 113 4.77 -5.35 6.91
C SER A 113 4.35 -5.00 5.50
N PHE A 114 5.03 -4.01 4.92
CA PHE A 114 4.89 -3.65 3.52
C PHE A 114 6.26 -3.52 2.85
N SER A 115 6.28 -3.63 1.52
CA SER A 115 7.43 -3.28 0.68
C SER A 115 6.95 -2.54 -0.55
N ILE A 116 7.65 -1.48 -0.93
CA ILE A 116 7.38 -0.68 -2.13
C ILE A 116 8.64 -0.69 -2.99
N ARG A 117 8.51 -1.13 -4.25
CA ARG A 117 9.59 -1.08 -5.24
C ARG A 117 9.13 -0.23 -6.41
N LEU A 118 9.85 0.86 -6.65
CA LEU A 118 9.63 1.76 -7.78
C LEU A 118 10.91 1.92 -8.59
N PRO A 119 10.83 2.01 -9.93
CA PRO A 119 12.00 2.22 -10.77
C PRO A 119 12.54 3.64 -10.64
N TYR A 120 13.84 3.76 -10.33
CA TYR A 120 14.51 5.06 -10.18
C TYR A 120 14.41 5.94 -11.43
N HIS A 121 14.47 5.36 -12.63
CA HIS A 121 14.38 6.11 -13.89
C HIS A 121 13.02 6.81 -14.11
N ARG A 122 11.99 6.48 -13.33
CA ARG A 122 10.66 7.11 -13.39
C ARG A 122 10.37 7.99 -12.17
N PHE A 123 10.74 7.52 -10.97
CA PHE A 123 10.36 8.17 -9.71
C PHE A 123 11.52 8.94 -9.06
N GLY A 124 12.74 8.80 -9.55
CA GLY A 124 13.94 9.43 -8.99
C GLY A 124 13.79 10.95 -8.89
N ASN A 125 14.10 11.50 -7.72
CA ASN A 125 14.00 12.94 -7.40
C ASN A 125 12.58 13.52 -7.54
N ASN A 126 11.54 12.70 -7.65
CA ASN A 126 10.14 13.14 -7.76
C ASN A 126 9.23 12.47 -6.73
N THR A 127 9.76 11.91 -5.65
CA THR A 127 8.95 11.29 -4.58
C THR A 127 8.86 12.17 -3.33
N LYS A 128 7.69 12.15 -2.67
CA LYS A 128 7.48 12.72 -1.34
C LYS A 128 6.68 11.75 -0.47
N GLY A 129 6.87 11.81 0.84
CA GLY A 129 6.16 10.99 1.80
C GLY A 129 7.08 10.53 2.91
N GLN A 130 6.71 9.43 3.54
CA GLN A 130 7.48 8.76 4.57
C GLN A 130 8.64 7.91 4.01
N CYS A 131 8.57 7.50 2.74
CA CYS A 131 9.58 6.69 2.04
C CYS A 131 10.52 7.51 1.17
#